data_AF-A0A1C7P8J2-F1
#
_entry.id   AF-A0A1C7P8J2-F1
#
_cell.length_a   1.000
_cell.length_b   1.000
_cell.length_c   1.000
_cell.angle_alpha   90.00
_cell.angle_beta   90.00
_cell.angle_gamma   90.00
#
_symmetry.space_group_name_H-M   'P 1'
#
loop_
_entity.id
_entity.type
_entity.pdbx_description
1 polymer ?
#
loop_
_entity_poly.entity_id
_entity_poly.type
_entity_poly.pdbx_seq_one_letter_code
_entity_poly.pdbx_strand_id
1 'polypeptide(L)' 'MRRIPILVTLLLVAACSQESERTYTVDELIADEALLSRTISDCRNNPGELRNTVNCHNAEAADGKLRLQNMRKALGG' A
#
# COMPACT_ATOMS: atom_id res chain seq x y z
N MET A 1 14.72 38.74 11.46
CA MET A 1 13.85 38.82 10.26
C MET A 1 14.39 38.00 9.06
N ARG A 2 15.69 38.03 8.74
CA ARG A 2 16.27 37.35 7.55
C ARG A 2 16.29 35.80 7.60
N ARG A 3 16.03 35.20 8.77
CA ARG A 3 16.00 33.74 8.99
C ARG A 3 14.61 33.11 8.83
N ILE A 4 13.57 33.93 8.90
CA ILE A 4 12.16 33.52 8.73
C ILE A 4 11.93 32.90 7.34
N PRO A 5 12.38 33.50 6.22
CA PRO A 5 12.16 32.88 4.90
C PRO A 5 12.87 31.54 4.77
N ILE A 6 14.05 31.39 5.38
CA ILE A 6 14.85 30.15 5.35
C ILE A 6 14.10 29.02 6.09
N LEU A 7 13.54 29.32 7.27
CA LEU A 7 12.74 28.35 8.02
C LEU A 7 11.49 27.91 7.25
N VAL A 8 10.80 28.86 6.61
CA VAL A 8 9.59 28.58 5.82
C VAL A 8 9.92 27.70 4.62
N THR A 9 11.03 27.97 3.91
CA THR A 9 11.47 27.11 2.80
C THR A 9 11.84 25.70 3.25
N LEU A 10 12.47 25.53 4.41
CA LEU A 10 12.81 24.19 4.93
C LEU A 10 11.56 23.39 5.31
N LEU A 11 10.55 24.04 5.89
CA LEU A 11 9.26 23.41 6.21
C LEU A 11 8.49 22.96 4.97
N LEU A 12 8.50 23.77 3.90
CA LEU A 12 7.86 23.43 2.62
C LEU A 12 8.54 22.23 1.94
N VAL A 13 9.87 22.15 1.96
CA VAL A 13 10.61 21.01 1.39
C VAL A 13 10.38 19.73 2.19
N ALA A 14 10.26 19.81 3.52
CA ALA A 14 9.96 18.66 4.38
C ALA A 14 8.53 18.12 4.18
N ALA A 15 7.56 18.97 3.83
CA ALA A 15 6.20 18.54 3.53
C ALA A 15 6.11 17.74 2.21
N CYS A 16 7.05 17.94 1.29
CA CYS A 16 7.15 17.17 0.05
C CYS A 16 8.01 15.89 0.18
N SER A 17 8.74 15.74 1.29
CA SER A 17 9.57 14.55 1.55
C SER A 17 8.80 13.49 2.34
N GLN A 18 7.50 13.30 2.05
CA GLN A 18 6.77 12.16 2.55
C GLN A 18 7.47 10.92 1.97
N GLU A 19 8.13 10.15 2.83
CA GLU A 19 8.78 8.90 2.45
C GLU A 19 7.71 8.04 1.77
N SER A 20 7.83 7.84 0.45
CA SER A 20 6.87 7.03 -0.26
C SER A 20 7.04 5.62 0.26
N GLU A 21 6.02 5.10 0.94
CA GLU A 21 5.99 3.70 1.33
C GLU A 21 6.32 2.85 0.09
N ARG A 22 7.17 1.83 0.27
CA ARG A 22 7.53 0.93 -0.82
C ARG A 22 6.25 0.45 -1.49
N THR A 23 6.15 0.67 -2.80
CA THR A 23 5.03 0.14 -3.57
C THR A 23 5.27 -1.33 -3.85
N TYR A 24 4.31 -2.18 -3.47
CA TYR A 24 4.35 -3.61 -3.75
C TYR A 24 3.50 -3.91 -4.98
N THR A 25 4.04 -4.68 -5.91
CA THR A 25 3.29 -5.19 -7.06
C THR A 25 2.33 -6.30 -6.63
N VAL A 26 1.31 -6.55 -7.45
CA VAL A 26 0.36 -7.66 -7.23
C VAL A 26 1.09 -9.00 -7.14
N ASP A 27 2.09 -9.24 -7.99
CA ASP A 27 2.80 -10.53 -8.01
C ASP A 27 3.73 -10.69 -6.80
N GLU A 28 4.35 -9.61 -6.30
CA GLU A 28 5.09 -9.65 -5.02
C GLU A 28 4.16 -10.02 -3.85
N LEU A 29 2.96 -9.44 -3.80
CA LEU A 29 1.97 -9.73 -2.77
C LEU A 29 1.42 -11.17 -2.87
N ILE A 30 1.27 -11.70 -4.09
CA ILE A 30 0.88 -13.11 -4.29
C ILE A 30 1.99 -14.06 -3.85
N ALA A 31 3.26 -13.69 -4.06
CA ALA A 31 4.41 -14.50 -3.69
C ALA A 31 4.66 -14.53 -2.17
N ASP A 32 4.18 -13.53 -1.42
CA ASP A 32 4.33 -13.42 0.03
C ASP A 32 2.96 -13.22 0.72
N GLU A 33 2.35 -14.33 1.12
CA GLU A 33 1.04 -14.34 1.78
C GLU A 33 1.04 -13.60 3.13
N ALA A 34 2.18 -13.59 3.84
CA ALA A 34 2.30 -12.88 5.11
C ALA A 34 2.30 -11.36 4.89
N LEU A 35 3.03 -10.89 3.88
CA LEU A 35 3.01 -9.50 3.45
C LEU A 35 1.60 -9.09 3.01
N LEU A 36 0.95 -9.89 2.15
CA LEU A 36 -0.41 -9.61 1.69
C LEU A 36 -1.42 -9.52 2.85
N SER A 37 -1.39 -10.49 3.77
CA SER A 37 -2.28 -10.51 4.94
C SER A 37 -2.12 -9.25 5.80
N ARG A 38 -0.87 -8.85 6.04
CA ARG A 38 -0.57 -7.62 6.77
C ARG A 38 -1.08 -6.39 6.03
N THR A 39 -0.78 -6.25 4.74
CA THR A 39 -1.22 -5.10 3.95
C THR A 39 -2.74 -4.99 3.91
N ILE A 40 -3.47 -6.10 3.70
CA ILE A 40 -4.94 -6.13 3.77
C ILE A 40 -5.45 -5.66 5.14
N SER A 41 -4.84 -6.14 6.23
CA SER A 41 -5.21 -5.73 7.59
C SER A 41 -5.02 -4.23 7.80
N ASP A 42 -3.86 -3.70 7.39
CA ASP A 42 -3.54 -2.28 7.51
C ASP A 42 -4.54 -1.42 6.70
N CYS A 43 -4.87 -1.83 5.47
CA CYS A 43 -5.88 -1.17 4.63
C CYS A 43 -7.27 -1.15 5.28
N ARG A 44 -7.69 -2.26 5.92
CA ARG A 44 -9.00 -2.38 6.61
C ARG A 44 -9.05 -1.58 7.90
N ASN A 45 -7.94 -1.47 8.60
CA ASN A 45 -7.85 -0.75 9.87
C ASN A 45 -7.75 0.78 9.68
N ASN A 46 -7.32 1.25 8.50
CA ASN A 46 -7.25 2.68 8.18
C ASN A 46 -7.86 3.00 6.81
N PRO A 47 -9.19 2.81 6.63
CA PRO A 47 -9.84 2.99 5.35
C PRO A 47 -9.95 4.45 4.89
N GLY A 48 -9.66 5.42 5.75
CA GLY A 48 -9.64 6.84 5.37
C GLY A 48 -8.36 7.17 4.60
N GLU A 49 -7.22 7.03 5.26
CA GLU A 49 -5.91 7.42 4.71
C GLU A 49 -5.39 6.40 3.69
N LEU A 50 -5.55 5.10 3.95
CA LEU A 50 -4.85 4.06 3.17
C LEU A 50 -5.66 3.48 2.02
N ARG A 51 -7.00 3.54 2.06
CA ARG A 51 -7.85 2.79 1.13
C ARG A 51 -7.58 3.07 -0.36
N ASN A 52 -7.23 4.30 -0.70
CA ASN A 52 -6.95 4.70 -2.09
C ASN A 52 -5.46 4.67 -2.44
N THR A 53 -4.62 4.09 -1.58
CA THR A 53 -3.19 3.94 -1.87
C THR A 53 -2.97 2.82 -2.88
N VAL A 54 -1.86 2.89 -3.61
CA VAL A 54 -1.48 1.86 -4.60
C VAL A 54 -1.31 0.50 -3.94
N ASN A 55 -0.77 0.44 -2.72
CA ASN A 55 -0.58 -0.80 -1.98
C ASN A 55 -1.91 -1.47 -1.62
N CYS A 56 -2.93 -0.70 -1.21
CA CYS A 56 -4.24 -1.26 -0.91
C CYS A 56 -4.95 -1.78 -2.17
N HIS A 57 -4.88 -1.04 -3.28
CA HIS A 57 -5.43 -1.52 -4.55
C HIS A 57 -4.74 -2.81 -5.04
N ASN A 58 -3.42 -2.88 -4.93
CA ASN A 58 -2.67 -4.07 -5.32
C ASN A 58 -2.95 -5.27 -4.39
N ALA A 59 -3.11 -5.03 -3.09
CA ALA A 59 -3.46 -6.06 -2.12
C ALA A 59 -4.87 -6.63 -2.37
N GLU A 60 -5.86 -5.79 -2.63
CA GLU A 60 -7.22 -6.24 -2.99
C GLU A 60 -7.21 -7.06 -4.29
N ALA A 61 -6.44 -6.65 -5.30
CA ALA A 61 -6.29 -7.40 -6.54
C ALA A 61 -5.60 -8.76 -6.31
N ALA A 62 -4.55 -8.80 -5.49
CA ALA A 62 -3.83 -10.02 -5.12
C ALA A 62 -4.74 -11.01 -4.37
N ASP A 63 -5.45 -10.55 -3.34
CA ASP A 63 -6.41 -11.35 -2.57
C ASP A 63 -7.51 -11.94 -3.47
N GLY A 64 -8.07 -11.11 -4.36
CA GLY A 64 -9.04 -11.55 -5.35
C GLY A 64 -8.50 -12.64 -6.29
N LYS A 65 -7.27 -12.48 -6.80
CA LYS A 65 -6.60 -13.45 -7.68
C LYS A 65 -6.35 -14.77 -6.95
N LEU A 66 -5.83 -14.75 -5.72
CA LEU A 66 -5.63 -15.95 -4.90
C LEU A 66 -6.94 -16.67 -4.61
N ARG A 67 -7.99 -15.93 -4.26
CA ARG A 67 -9.31 -16.51 -3.98
C ARG A 67 -9.88 -17.24 -5.21
N LEU A 68 -9.74 -16.65 -6.39
CA LEU A 68 -10.14 -17.30 -7.65
C LEU A 68 -9.28 -18.52 -8.00
N GLN A 69 -7.96 -18.45 -7.79
CA GLN A 69 -7.06 -19.59 -8.00
C GLN A 69 -7.39 -20.75 -7.06
N ASN A 70 -7.65 -20.46 -5.79
CA ASN A 70 -8.03 -21.46 -4.80
C ASN A 70 -9.38 -22.09 -5.12
N MET A 71 -10.35 -21.29 -5.57
CA MET A 71 -11.63 -21.79 -6.07
C MET A 71 -11.42 -22.72 -7.27
N ARG A 72 -10.61 -22.33 -8.25
CA ARG A 72 -10.31 -23.17 -9.42
C ARG A 72 -9.67 -24.50 -9.02
N LYS A 73 -8.69 -24.47 -8.11
CA LYS A 73 -8.06 -25.69 -7.56
C LYS A 73 -9.07 -26.59 -6.86
N ALA A 74 -9.96 -26.01 -6.05
CA ALA A 74 -11.00 -26.75 -5.34
C ALA A 74 -12.03 -27.42 -6.29
N LEU A 75 -12.24 -26.83 -7.47
CA LEU A 75 -13.12 -27.36 -8.52
C LEU A 75 -12.42 -28.34 -9.48
N GLY A 76 -11.16 -28.71 -9.21
CA GLY A 76 -10.40 -29.70 -9.99
C GLY A 76 -9.79 -29.18 -11.30
N GLY A 77 -9.56 -27.86 -11.42
CA GLY A 77 -8.97 -27.22 -12.59
C GLY A 77 -7.48 -26.89 -12.50
#